data_AF-A0A2A8BX78-F1
#
_entry.id   AF-A0A2A8BX78-F1
#
_cell.length_a   1.000
_cell.length_b   1.000
_cell.length_c   1.000
_cell.angle_alpha   90.00
_cell.angle_beta   90.00
_cell.angle_gamma   90.00
#
_symmetry.space_group_name_H-M   'P 1'
#
loop_
_entity.id
_entity.type
_entity.pdbx_description
1 polymer ?
#
loop_
_entity_poly.entity_id
_entity_poly.type
_entity_poly.pdbx_seq_one_letter_code
_entity_poly.pdbx_strand_id
1 'polypeptide(L)'
;FENLRDAKETESYYYAAQARSYSDWLVGMNTSRAYSILFREKFGLKQTFSSGRVQTPVLYLINQREEEIQNFRPRTFYQIVGWFVADGIKYGGLLL
;
A
#
# COMPACT_ATOMS: atom_id res chain seq x y z
N PHE A 1 33.75 15.09 17.36
CA PHE A 1 33.85 15.58 15.97
C PHE A 1 34.91 14.85 15.14
N GLU A 2 35.47 13.72 15.61
CA GLU A 2 36.63 13.08 14.97
C GLU A 2 36.34 12.40 13.62
N ASN A 3 35.08 12.13 13.29
CA ASN A 3 34.68 11.46 12.03
C ASN A 3 33.63 12.28 11.26
N LEU A 4 33.77 13.60 11.23
CA LEU A 4 32.93 14.43 10.36
C LEU A 4 33.20 14.10 8.89
N ARG A 5 32.12 13.85 8.15
CA ARG A 5 32.17 13.59 6.70
C ARG A 5 32.08 14.90 5.93
N ASP A 6 32.68 14.94 4.74
CA ASP A 6 32.54 16.09 3.86
C ASP A 6 31.09 16.16 3.35
N ALA A 7 30.53 17.38 3.26
CA ALA A 7 29.16 17.58 2.80
C ALA A 7 28.92 17.00 1.40
N LYS A 8 29.93 17.05 0.52
CA LYS A 8 29.87 16.50 -0.84
C LYS A 8 29.60 15.00 -0.86
N GLU A 9 30.02 14.26 0.16
CA GLU A 9 29.73 12.82 0.26
C GLU A 9 28.23 12.52 0.39
N THR A 10 27.44 13.52 0.79
CA THR A 10 25.99 13.38 1.05
C THR A 10 25.12 14.25 0.14
N GLU A 11 25.73 14.96 -0.80
CA GLU A 11 25.06 15.86 -1.73
C GLU A 11 23.99 15.13 -2.58
N SER A 12 24.26 13.88 -2.97
CA SER A 12 23.28 13.04 -3.68
C SER A 12 22.02 12.75 -2.85
N TYR A 13 22.15 12.55 -1.54
CA TYR A 13 21.01 12.36 -0.63
C TYR A 13 20.19 13.64 -0.48
N TYR A 14 20.86 14.80 -0.45
CA TYR A 14 20.18 16.09 -0.45
C TYR A 14 19.31 16.26 -1.70
N TYR A 15 19.88 16.03 -2.89
CA TYR A 15 19.12 16.13 -4.13
C TYR A 15 17.99 15.11 -4.22
N ALA A 16 18.19 13.88 -3.73
CA ALA A 16 17.13 12.88 -3.67
C ALA A 16 15.97 13.32 -2.75
N ALA A 17 16.27 13.87 -1.57
CA ALA A 17 15.28 14.38 -0.64
C ALA A 17 14.52 15.60 -1.21
N GLN A 18 15.23 16.50 -1.89
CA GLN A 18 14.64 17.65 -2.55
C GLN A 18 13.72 17.22 -3.70
N ALA A 19 14.17 16.31 -4.57
CA ALA A 19 13.38 15.78 -5.67
C ALA A 19 12.11 15.08 -5.17
N ARG A 20 12.20 14.29 -4.09
CA ARG A 20 11.03 13.69 -3.44
C ARG A 20 10.06 14.76 -2.96
N SER A 21 10.56 15.76 -2.23
CA SER A 21 9.73 16.86 -1.69
C SER A 21 8.98 17.60 -2.78
N TYR A 22 9.65 17.93 -3.89
CA TYR A 22 9.02 18.59 -5.03
C TYR A 22 8.01 17.69 -5.75
N SER A 23 8.35 16.42 -5.97
CA SER A 23 7.43 15.47 -6.61
C SER A 23 6.16 15.26 -5.78
N ASP A 24 6.29 15.05 -4.47
CA ASP A 24 5.15 14.82 -3.59
C ASP A 24 4.26 16.07 -3.49
N TRP A 25 4.85 17.26 -3.41
CA TRP A 25 4.11 18.53 -3.42
C TRP A 25 3.40 18.78 -4.76
N LEU A 26 4.10 18.60 -5.87
CA LEU A 26 3.56 18.85 -7.21
C LEU A 26 2.37 17.94 -7.50
N VAL A 27 2.49 16.63 -7.22
CA VAL A 27 1.38 15.70 -7.39
C VAL A 27 0.27 16.04 -6.40
N GLY A 28 0.57 16.13 -5.10
CA GLY A 28 -0.46 16.28 -4.08
C GLY A 28 -1.26 17.57 -4.18
N MET A 29 -0.60 18.70 -4.45
CA MET A 29 -1.27 20.00 -4.57
C MET A 29 -2.19 20.07 -5.78
N ASN A 30 -1.70 19.63 -6.95
CA ASN A 30 -2.47 19.71 -8.18
C ASN A 30 -3.65 18.73 -8.19
N THR A 31 -3.41 17.46 -7.85
CA THR A 31 -4.46 16.44 -7.92
C THR A 31 -5.53 16.66 -6.84
N SER A 32 -5.14 17.00 -5.61
CA SER A 32 -6.13 17.25 -4.53
C SER A 32 -7.08 18.40 -4.90
N ARG A 33 -6.55 19.48 -5.49
CA ARG A 33 -7.39 20.61 -5.95
C ARG A 33 -8.28 20.20 -7.13
N ALA A 34 -7.72 19.50 -8.11
CA ALA A 34 -8.46 19.04 -9.29
C ALA A 34 -9.63 18.14 -8.89
N TYR A 35 -9.40 17.12 -8.04
CA TYR A 35 -10.47 16.23 -7.58
C TYR A 35 -11.50 16.95 -6.72
N SER A 36 -11.08 17.86 -5.85
CA SER A 36 -12.01 18.63 -5.00
C SER A 36 -12.93 19.54 -5.80
N ILE A 37 -12.44 20.13 -6.90
CA ILE A 37 -13.27 20.94 -7.81
C ILE A 37 -14.20 20.01 -8.60
N LEU A 38 -13.64 18.97 -9.23
CA LEU A 38 -14.40 18.02 -10.04
C LEU A 38 -15.56 17.38 -9.26
N PHE A 39 -15.33 16.94 -8.03
CA PHE A 39 -16.36 16.28 -7.22
C PHE A 39 -17.41 17.26 -6.69
N ARG A 40 -17.03 18.52 -6.47
CA ARG A 40 -17.98 19.58 -6.14
C ARG A 40 -18.92 19.85 -7.31
N GLU A 41 -18.37 19.96 -8.51
CA GLU A 41 -19.14 20.22 -9.73
C GLU A 41 -20.04 19.03 -10.13
N LYS A 42 -19.51 17.80 -10.05
CA LYS A 42 -20.24 16.61 -10.48
C LYS A 42 -21.21 16.05 -9.45
N PHE A 43 -20.87 16.12 -8.17
CA PHE A 43 -21.58 15.41 -7.10
C PHE A 43 -22.05 16.34 -5.97
N GLY A 44 -21.79 17.66 -6.06
CA GLY A 44 -22.16 18.61 -5.02
C GLY A 44 -21.38 18.47 -3.70
N LEU A 45 -20.30 17.66 -3.69
CA LEU A 45 -19.51 17.39 -2.50
C LEU A 45 -18.65 18.60 -2.14
N LYS A 46 -18.89 19.21 -0.98
CA LYS A 46 -18.21 20.44 -0.54
C LYS A 46 -16.93 20.21 0.27
N GLN A 47 -16.52 18.95 0.45
CA GLN A 47 -15.29 18.60 1.16
C GLN A 47 -14.05 18.65 0.26
N THR A 48 -12.88 18.73 0.87
CA THR A 48 -11.59 18.58 0.20
C THR A 48 -11.23 17.11 0.09
N PHE A 49 -10.76 16.70 -1.08
CA PHE A 49 -10.29 15.35 -1.35
C PHE A 49 -8.79 15.37 -1.51
N SER A 50 -8.07 14.79 -0.55
CA SER A 50 -6.62 14.63 -0.65
C SER A 50 -6.27 13.54 -1.65
N SER A 51 -5.25 13.81 -2.45
CA SER A 51 -4.61 12.86 -3.35
C SER A 51 -3.11 13.07 -3.27
N GLY A 52 -2.35 12.02 -3.53
CA GLY A 52 -0.90 12.07 -3.47
C GLY A 52 -0.26 10.84 -4.08
N ARG A 53 1.00 10.98 -4.46
CA ARG A 53 1.78 9.94 -5.14
C ARG A 53 1.85 8.62 -4.36
N VAL A 54 1.76 8.65 -3.03
CA VAL A 54 1.77 7.44 -2.18
C VAL A 54 0.36 7.08 -1.69
N GLN A 55 -0.40 8.06 -1.17
CA GLN A 55 -1.74 7.81 -0.62
C GLN A 55 -2.70 7.22 -1.65
N THR A 56 -2.72 7.74 -2.88
CA THR A 56 -3.68 7.31 -3.90
C THR A 56 -3.41 5.88 -4.40
N PRO A 57 -2.17 5.46 -4.72
CA PRO A 57 -1.89 4.06 -5.04
C PRO A 57 -2.16 3.09 -3.88
N VAL A 58 -1.89 3.49 -2.64
CA VAL A 58 -2.21 2.65 -1.48
C VAL A 58 -3.72 2.44 -1.35
N LEU A 59 -4.51 3.50 -1.51
CA LEU A 59 -5.98 3.39 -1.53
C LEU A 59 -6.46 2.48 -2.67
N TYR A 60 -5.82 2.56 -3.85
CA TYR A 60 -6.15 1.69 -4.97
C TYR A 60 -5.92 0.20 -4.65
N LEU A 61 -4.80 -0.15 -4.01
CA LEU A 61 -4.53 -1.53 -3.60
C LEU A 61 -5.58 -2.06 -2.60
N ILE A 62 -6.01 -1.21 -1.66
CA ILE A 62 -7.08 -1.57 -0.72
C ILE A 62 -8.39 -1.81 -1.49
N ASN A 63 -8.74 -0.92 -2.42
CA ASN A 63 -9.94 -1.08 -3.25
C ASN A 63 -9.89 -2.36 -4.08
N GLN A 64 -8.76 -2.67 -4.72
CA GLN A 64 -8.60 -3.93 -5.46
C GLN A 64 -8.81 -5.15 -4.56
N ARG A 65 -8.24 -5.13 -3.35
CA ARG A 65 -8.41 -6.25 -2.42
C ARG A 65 -9.86 -6.40 -1.96
N GLU A 66 -10.55 -5.30 -1.74
CA GLU A 66 -11.98 -5.30 -1.43
C GLU A 66 -12.80 -5.89 -2.60
N GLU A 67 -12.51 -5.52 -3.84
CA GLU A 67 -13.14 -6.10 -5.03
C GLU A 67 -12.88 -7.61 -5.14
N GLU A 68 -11.65 -8.07 -4.86
CA GLU A 68 -11.33 -9.51 -4.82
C GLU A 68 -12.17 -10.26 -3.78
N ILE A 69 -12.33 -9.68 -2.58
CA ILE A 69 -13.13 -10.27 -1.49
C ILE A 69 -14.61 -10.30 -1.87
N GLN A 70 -15.17 -9.20 -2.37
CA GLN A 70 -16.58 -9.11 -2.77
C GLN A 70 -16.92 -10.11 -3.89
N ASN A 71 -15.98 -10.36 -4.79
CA ASN A 71 -16.15 -11.30 -5.90
C ASN A 71 -15.67 -12.72 -5.57
N PHE A 72 -15.15 -12.98 -4.36
CA PHE A 72 -14.69 -14.29 -3.95
C PHE A 72 -15.88 -15.26 -3.87
N ARG A 73 -15.86 -16.30 -4.71
CA ARG A 73 -16.83 -17.39 -4.67
C ARG A 73 -16.17 -18.60 -4.01
N PRO A 74 -16.55 -18.97 -2.77
CA PRO A 74 -15.98 -20.13 -2.11
C PRO A 74 -16.25 -21.39 -2.95
N ARG A 75 -15.23 -22.23 -3.09
CA ARG A 75 -15.33 -23.51 -3.78
C ARG A 75 -15.02 -24.62 -2.79
N THR A 76 -15.82 -25.67 -2.83
CA THR A 76 -15.54 -26.88 -2.05
C THR A 76 -14.22 -27.47 -2.52
N PHE A 77 -13.32 -27.70 -1.57
CA PHE A 77 -12.08 -28.44 -1.78
C PHE A 77 -11.92 -29.42 -0.62
N TYR A 78 -11.18 -30.49 -0.86
CA TYR A 78 -10.97 -31.54 0.12
C TYR A 78 -9.49 -31.61 0.48
N GLN A 79 -9.21 -31.85 1.75
CA GLN A 79 -7.88 -32.12 2.26
C GLN A 79 -7.86 -33.52 2.88
N ILE A 80 -6.78 -34.26 2.64
CA ILE A 80 -6.55 -35.55 3.28
C ILE A 80 -5.68 -35.31 4.51
N VAL A 81 -6.21 -35.64 5.68
CA VAL A 81 -5.51 -35.54 6.95
C VAL A 81 -5.29 -36.96 7.50
N GLY A 82 -4.03 -37.35 7.64
CA GLY A 82 -3.64 -38.58 8.31
C GLY A 82 -3.29 -38.31 9.78
N TRP A 83 -3.79 -39.14 10.69
CA TRP A 83 -3.42 -39.06 12.11
C TRP A 83 -2.36 -40.11 12.43
N PHE A 84 -1.23 -39.66 12.95
CA PHE A 84 -0.08 -40.49 13.26
C PHE A 84 0.25 -40.43 14.75
N VAL A 85 0.90 -41.47 15.26
CA VAL A 85 1.45 -41.51 16.62
C VAL A 85 2.91 -41.92 16.50
N ALA A 86 3.80 -41.11 17.04
CA ALA A 86 5.22 -41.42 17.18
C ALA A 86 5.66 -41.06 18.59
N ASP A 87 6.38 -41.96 19.26
CA ASP A 87 6.88 -41.77 20.64
C ASP A 87 5.78 -41.35 21.64
N GLY A 88 4.55 -41.84 21.43
CA GLY A 88 3.38 -41.49 22.25
C GLY A 88 2.74 -40.13 21.94
N ILE A 89 3.30 -39.35 21.01
CA ILE A 89 2.79 -38.04 20.58
C ILE A 89 1.93 -38.21 19.33
N LYS A 90 0.68 -37.73 19.39
CA LYS A 90 -0.24 -37.72 18.25
C LYS A 90 -0.09 -36.43 17.45
N TYR A 91 0.03 -36.54 16.13
CA TYR A 91 0.05 -35.39 15.21
C TYR A 91 -0.72 -35.68 13.92
N GLY A 92 -1.21 -34.61 13.28
CA GLY A 92 -1.91 -34.66 12.00
C GLY A 92 -0.96 -34.29 10.86
N GLY A 93 -0.85 -35.15 9.85
CA GLY A 93 -0.15 -34.86 8.60
C GLY A 93 -1.14 -34.45 7.51
N LEU A 94 -0.87 -33.33 6.84
CA LEU A 94 -1.61 -32.88 5.66
C LEU A 94 -0.97 -33.49 4.42
N LEU A 95 -1.75 -34.14 3.56
CA LEU A 95 -1.28 -34.48 2.22
C LEU A 95 -1.30 -33.19 1.38
N LEU A 96 -0.11 -32.73 1.00
CA LEU A 96 0.11 -31.55 0.12
C LEU A 96 -0.24 -31.86 -1.33
#